data_AF-A0A4R1R8D8-F1
#
_entry.id   AF-A0A4R1R8D8-F1
#
_cell.length_a   1.000
_cell.length_b   1.000
_cell.length_c   1.000
_cell.angle_alpha   90.00
_cell.angle_beta   90.00
_cell.angle_gamma   90.00
#
_symmetry.space_group_name_H-M   'P 1'
#
loop_
_entity.id
_entity.type
_entity.pdbx_description
1 polymer ?
#
loop_
_entity_poly.entity_id
_entity_poly.type
_entity_poly.pdbx_seq_one_letter_code
_entity_poly.pdbx_strand_id
1 'polypeptide(L)'
;MNRRRGPRGPERPRGREYPRYPYPYQPYQPVPYYYPPGYAPGYAPGYQRPQQPGYCPYGGTAYTVQEDMDVSTLANQLGVSEDTILSYNPGLSPDSTISSGQVVCLPTS
;
A
#
# COMPACT_ATOMS: atom_id res chain seq x y z
N MET A 1 66.89 21.42 -37.27
CA MET A 1 66.75 21.56 -35.79
C MET A 1 65.29 21.86 -35.48
N ASN A 2 64.60 21.00 -34.72
CA ASN A 2 63.14 21.03 -34.56
C ASN A 2 62.72 21.12 -33.09
N ARG A 3 61.65 21.91 -32.88
CA ARG A 3 60.73 22.03 -31.72
C ARG A 3 61.23 22.75 -30.47
N ARG A 4 60.82 24.02 -30.36
CA ARG A 4 60.59 24.69 -29.07
C ARG A 4 59.46 23.95 -28.35
N ARG A 5 59.75 23.37 -27.18
CA ARG A 5 58.75 22.78 -26.30
C ARG A 5 58.07 23.94 -25.55
N GLY A 6 56.82 24.25 -25.89
CA GLY A 6 56.02 25.24 -25.17
C GLY A 6 55.77 24.81 -23.72
N PRO A 7 55.36 25.75 -22.84
CA PRO A 7 55.12 25.46 -21.43
C PRO A 7 54.02 24.41 -21.27
N ARG A 8 54.22 23.49 -20.33
CA ARG A 8 53.22 22.50 -19.92
C ARG A 8 51.98 23.24 -19.46
N GLY A 9 50.85 22.97 -20.11
CA GLY A 9 49.54 23.45 -19.66
C GLY A 9 49.21 22.93 -18.26
N PRO A 10 48.25 23.56 -17.55
CA PRO A 10 47.88 23.16 -16.21
C PRO A 10 47.43 21.70 -16.17
N GLU A 11 47.91 20.96 -15.17
CA GLU A 11 47.51 19.58 -14.92
C GLU A 11 46.00 19.50 -14.77
N ARG A 12 45.38 18.60 -15.55
CA ARG A 12 43.96 18.26 -15.37
C ARG A 12 43.74 17.83 -13.92
N PRO A 13 42.77 18.41 -13.19
CA PRO A 13 42.51 18.01 -11.82
C PRO A 13 42.20 16.52 -11.78
N ARG A 14 42.86 15.83 -10.84
CA ARG A 14 42.64 14.40 -10.57
C ARG A 14 41.15 14.15 -10.43
N GLY A 15 40.71 13.01 -10.97
CA GLY A 15 39.31 12.60 -11.04
C GLY A 15 38.60 12.83 -9.71
N ARG A 16 37.33 13.26 -9.81
CA ARG A 16 36.44 13.49 -8.68
C ARG A 16 36.48 12.25 -7.77
N GLU A 17 37.11 12.40 -6.61
CA GLU A 17 36.87 11.52 -5.46
C GLU A 17 35.39 11.66 -5.17
N TYR A 18 34.63 10.58 -5.36
CA TYR A 18 33.23 10.56 -4.97
C TYR A 18 33.16 10.86 -3.47
N PRO A 19 32.25 11.74 -3.02
CA PRO A 19 32.12 12.02 -1.60
C PRO A 19 31.80 10.71 -0.88
N ARG A 20 32.70 10.29 0.01
CA ARG A 20 32.38 9.30 1.03
C ARG A 20 31.23 9.90 1.84
N TYR A 21 30.02 9.43 1.61
CA TYR A 21 28.87 9.84 2.40
C TYR A 21 29.14 9.52 3.87
N PRO A 22 29.24 10.52 4.75
CA PRO A 22 29.38 10.29 6.17
C PRO A 22 27.97 10.30 6.74
N TYR A 23 27.20 9.24 6.52
CA TYR A 23 25.97 9.05 7.30
C TYR A 23 26.36 8.30 8.58
N PRO A 24 26.42 8.98 9.74
CA PRO A 24 26.48 8.24 10.99
C PRO A 24 25.18 7.42 11.10
N TYR A 25 25.32 6.16 11.49
CA TYR A 25 24.16 5.32 11.81
C TYR A 25 23.45 5.97 13.00
N GLN A 26 22.29 6.58 12.76
CA GLN A 26 21.45 7.08 13.84
C GLN A 26 20.73 5.89 14.47
N PRO A 27 20.82 5.67 15.80
CA PRO A 27 19.97 4.69 16.45
C PRO A 27 18.52 5.10 16.22
N TYR A 28 17.69 4.15 15.80
CA TYR A 28 16.26 4.37 15.55
C TYR A 28 15.62 4.85 16.85
N GLN A 29 15.35 6.15 16.95
CA GLN A 29 14.54 6.66 18.04
C GLN A 29 13.09 6.31 17.70
N PRO A 30 12.36 5.57 18.54
CA PRO A 30 10.94 5.39 18.32
C PRO A 30 10.32 6.79 18.36
N VAL A 31 9.80 7.25 17.22
CA VAL A 31 8.98 8.45 17.21
C VAL A 31 7.81 8.18 18.16
N PRO A 32 7.61 8.97 19.23
CA PRO A 32 6.38 8.86 19.98
C PRO A 32 5.29 9.31 19.00
N TYR A 33 4.39 8.38 18.68
CA TYR A 33 3.21 8.69 17.88
C TYR A 33 2.31 9.57 18.75
N TYR A 34 2.65 10.86 18.83
CA TYR A 34 1.79 11.83 19.45
C TYR A 34 0.60 11.94 18.51
N TYR A 35 -0.54 11.41 18.93
CA TYR A 35 -1.83 11.63 18.31
C TYR A 35 -2.37 12.94 18.88
N PRO A 36 -2.46 14.03 18.10
CA PRO A 36 -3.17 15.20 18.59
C PRO A 36 -4.64 14.85 18.85
N PRO A 37 -5.20 15.19 20.01
CA PRO A 37 -6.62 15.02 20.26
C PRO A 37 -7.39 16.04 19.42
N GLY A 38 -8.10 15.57 18.39
CA GLY A 38 -8.93 16.46 17.58
C GLY A 38 -9.25 16.00 16.16
N TYR A 39 -8.68 14.90 15.66
CA TYR A 39 -9.08 14.38 14.35
C TYR A 39 -10.34 13.54 14.48
N ALA A 40 -11.45 14.06 13.98
CA ALA A 40 -12.55 13.23 13.54
C ALA A 40 -12.03 12.24 12.47
N PRO A 41 -12.41 10.96 12.53
CA PRO A 41 -11.82 9.94 11.66
C PRO A 41 -12.35 10.06 10.22
N GLY A 42 -11.42 10.08 9.28
CA GLY A 42 -11.64 10.36 7.87
C GLY A 42 -11.34 11.83 7.68
N TYR A 43 -10.14 12.23 7.26
CA TYR A 43 -9.61 12.06 5.91
C TYR A 43 -8.07 12.16 6.00
N ALA A 44 -7.36 11.05 5.79
CA ALA A 44 -5.92 11.04 5.50
C ALA A 44 -5.75 10.84 3.99
N PRO A 45 -5.08 11.76 3.25
CA PRO A 45 -4.86 11.59 1.83
C PRO A 45 -3.70 10.61 1.61
N GLY A 46 -3.97 9.46 0.99
CA GLY A 46 -2.92 8.59 0.45
C GLY A 46 -2.93 7.13 0.89
N TYR A 47 -3.80 6.73 1.81
CA TYR A 47 -4.21 5.33 1.92
C TYR A 47 -5.60 5.22 1.32
N GLN A 48 -5.72 4.77 0.07
CA GLN A 48 -7.00 4.24 -0.38
C GLN A 48 -7.35 3.10 0.59
N ARG A 49 -8.32 3.31 1.49
CA ARG A 49 -9.01 2.19 2.14
C ARG A 49 -9.42 1.27 0.98
N PRO A 50 -9.10 -0.04 1.01
CA PRO A 50 -9.68 -0.98 0.06
C PRO A 50 -11.18 -0.68 0.10
N GLN A 51 -11.72 -0.30 -1.06
CA GLN A 51 -12.96 0.45 -1.19
C GLN A 51 -13.99 -0.07 -0.20
N GLN A 52 -14.13 0.59 0.95
CA GLN A 52 -15.22 0.24 1.84
C GLN A 52 -16.41 0.89 1.18
N PRO A 53 -17.34 0.11 0.60
CA PRO A 53 -18.57 0.70 0.12
C PRO A 53 -19.13 1.41 1.34
N GLY A 54 -19.31 2.73 1.25
CA GLY A 54 -19.78 3.53 2.39
C GLY A 54 -21.04 2.93 3.01
N TYR A 55 -21.79 2.15 2.21
CA TYR A 55 -22.88 1.29 2.60
C TYR A 55 -22.91 0.06 1.67
N CYS A 56 -23.19 -1.13 2.21
CA CYS A 56 -23.52 -2.27 1.37
C CYS A 56 -24.82 -2.01 0.59
N PRO A 57 -25.01 -2.66 -0.58
CA PRO A 57 -26.29 -2.61 -1.30
C PRO A 57 -27.48 -2.95 -0.40
N TYR A 58 -28.68 -2.49 -0.79
CA TYR A 58 -29.91 -2.77 -0.02
C TYR A 58 -30.07 -4.29 0.20
N GLY A 59 -30.37 -4.68 1.44
CA GLY A 59 -30.43 -6.09 1.82
C GLY A 59 -29.06 -6.73 2.09
N GLY A 60 -27.99 -5.93 2.15
CA GLY A 60 -26.63 -6.37 2.45
C GLY A 60 -26.12 -5.89 3.81
N THR A 61 -25.24 -6.68 4.42
CA THR A 61 -24.50 -6.35 5.64
C THR A 61 -23.00 -6.38 5.37
N ALA A 62 -22.25 -5.53 6.07
CA ALA A 62 -20.80 -5.49 6.00
C ALA A 62 -20.22 -6.59 6.89
N TYR A 63 -19.38 -7.44 6.32
CA TYR A 63 -18.65 -8.48 7.00
C TYR A 63 -17.15 -8.24 6.87
N THR A 64 -16.46 -8.15 8.00
CA THR A 64 -14.99 -8.01 8.04
C THR A 64 -14.36 -9.38 8.11
N VAL A 65 -13.60 -9.72 7.07
CA VAL A 65 -12.92 -11.01 6.93
C VAL A 65 -11.80 -11.12 7.96
N GLN A 66 -11.73 -12.27 8.64
CA GLN A 66 -10.77 -12.53 9.71
C GLN A 66 -9.50 -13.23 9.21
N GLU A 67 -9.62 -14.03 8.15
CA GLU A 67 -8.56 -14.87 7.59
C GLU A 67 -8.65 -14.88 6.07
N ASP A 68 -7.52 -15.10 5.40
CA ASP A 68 -7.47 -15.10 3.95
C ASP A 68 -8.29 -16.28 3.40
N MET A 69 -9.25 -16.00 2.53
CA MET A 69 -10.15 -17.00 1.95
C MET A 69 -10.62 -16.60 0.56
N ASP A 70 -10.99 -17.55 -0.28
CA ASP A 70 -11.54 -17.25 -1.60
C ASP A 70 -13.07 -17.08 -1.53
N VAL A 71 -13.64 -16.43 -2.55
CA VAL A 71 -15.10 -16.22 -2.69
C VAL A 71 -15.87 -17.53 -2.59
N SER A 72 -15.36 -18.60 -3.19
CA SER A 72 -15.94 -19.95 -3.16
C SER A 72 -16.04 -20.51 -1.74
N THR A 73 -15.03 -20.29 -0.92
CA THR A 73 -14.99 -20.78 0.46
C THR A 73 -16.02 -20.03 1.30
N LEU A 74 -16.09 -18.71 1.14
CA LEU A 74 -17.08 -17.86 1.80
C LEU A 74 -18.52 -18.22 1.40
N ALA A 75 -18.76 -18.45 0.10
CA ALA A 75 -20.03 -18.90 -0.44
C ALA A 75 -20.50 -20.21 0.21
N ASN A 76 -19.60 -21.20 0.27
CA ASN A 76 -19.88 -22.49 0.89
C ASN A 76 -20.14 -22.38 2.41
N GLN A 77 -19.38 -21.56 3.12
CA GLN A 77 -19.56 -21.35 4.56
C GLN A 77 -20.92 -20.71 4.89
N LEU A 78 -21.39 -19.80 4.04
CA LEU A 78 -22.65 -19.07 4.24
C LEU A 78 -23.86 -19.78 3.63
N GLY A 79 -23.65 -20.80 2.77
CA GLY A 79 -24.72 -21.42 2.00
C GLY A 79 -25.34 -20.47 0.96
N VAL A 80 -24.55 -19.51 0.46
CA VAL A 80 -24.96 -18.50 -0.53
C VAL A 80 -24.25 -18.77 -1.84
N SER A 81 -24.85 -18.41 -2.98
CA SER A 81 -24.18 -18.57 -4.28
C SER A 81 -23.05 -17.56 -4.48
N GLU A 82 -21.98 -17.96 -5.17
CA GLU A 82 -20.87 -17.07 -5.52
C GLU A 82 -21.35 -15.84 -6.30
N ASP A 83 -22.23 -16.03 -7.30
CA ASP A 83 -22.85 -14.93 -8.06
C ASP A 83 -23.54 -13.91 -7.16
N THR A 84 -24.23 -14.36 -6.10
CA THR A 84 -24.84 -13.44 -5.13
C THR A 84 -23.76 -12.63 -4.42
N ILE A 85 -22.69 -13.26 -3.92
CA ILE A 85 -21.59 -12.53 -3.27
C ILE A 85 -20.95 -11.54 -4.24
N LEU A 86 -20.67 -11.93 -5.48
CA LEU A 86 -20.08 -11.06 -6.49
C LEU A 86 -21.00 -9.88 -6.86
N SER A 87 -22.31 -10.09 -6.92
CA SER A 87 -23.27 -9.02 -7.18
C SER A 87 -23.28 -7.91 -6.12
N TYR A 88 -22.98 -8.26 -4.86
CA TYR A 88 -22.85 -7.30 -3.76
C TYR A 88 -21.46 -6.65 -3.71
N ASN A 89 -20.48 -7.19 -4.44
CA ASN A 89 -19.08 -6.79 -4.39
C ASN A 89 -18.51 -6.65 -5.82
N PRO A 90 -18.86 -5.59 -6.56
CA PRO A 90 -18.47 -5.42 -7.97
C PRO A 90 -16.95 -5.30 -8.21
N GLY A 91 -16.14 -5.21 -7.15
CA GLY A 91 -14.68 -5.26 -7.21
C GLY A 91 -14.08 -6.66 -7.02
N LEU A 92 -14.91 -7.68 -6.77
CA LEU A 92 -14.50 -9.07 -6.67
C LEU A 92 -14.84 -9.82 -7.97
N SER A 93 -14.03 -10.84 -8.24
CA SER A 93 -14.19 -11.84 -9.30
C SER A 93 -14.24 -13.24 -8.67
N PRO A 94 -14.70 -14.28 -9.38
CA PRO A 94 -14.75 -15.65 -8.86
C PRO A 94 -13.40 -16.14 -8.31
N ASP A 95 -12.30 -15.80 -8.98
CA ASP A 95 -10.94 -16.19 -8.61
C ASP A 95 -10.29 -15.24 -7.58
N SER A 96 -11.07 -14.39 -6.91
CA SER A 96 -10.53 -13.43 -5.96
C SER A 96 -10.28 -14.06 -4.59
N THR A 97 -9.08 -13.87 -4.09
CA THR A 97 -8.76 -14.09 -2.68
C THR A 97 -9.12 -12.84 -1.88
N ILE A 98 -9.93 -13.04 -0.84
CA ILE A 98 -10.38 -12.02 0.11
C ILE A 98 -9.41 -12.05 1.29
N SER A 99 -8.74 -10.94 1.54
CA SER A 99 -7.73 -10.88 2.60
C SER A 99 -8.34 -10.50 3.96
N SER A 100 -7.68 -10.92 5.03
CA SER A 100 -7.99 -10.48 6.39
C SER A 100 -8.05 -8.94 6.50
N GLY A 101 -9.04 -8.43 7.23
CA GLY A 101 -9.32 -7.00 7.37
C GLY A 101 -10.07 -6.37 6.20
N GLN A 102 -10.29 -7.09 5.10
CA GLN A 102 -11.16 -6.64 4.01
C GLN A 102 -12.64 -6.70 4.45
N VAL A 103 -13.43 -5.73 3.98
CA VAL A 103 -14.88 -5.74 4.16
C VAL A 103 -15.55 -6.27 2.89
N VAL A 104 -16.44 -7.23 3.08
CA VAL A 104 -17.25 -7.85 2.04
C VAL A 104 -18.71 -7.59 2.37
N CYS A 105 -19.50 -7.24 1.36
CA CYS A 105 -20.95 -7.12 1.50
C CYS A 105 -21.62 -8.47 1.28
N LEU A 106 -22.42 -8.90 2.25
CA LEU A 106 -23.13 -10.20 2.23
C LEU A 106 -24.64 -9.98 2.31
N PRO A 107 -25.48 -10.80 1.67
CA PRO A 107 -26.94 -10.71 1.82
C PRO A 107 -27.38 -11.03 3.26
N THR A 108 -28.46 -10.40 3.72
CA THR A 108 -29.04 -10.62 5.07
C THR A 108 -30.10 -11.72 5.13
N SER A 109 -30.46 -12.34 4.01
CA SER A 109 -31.60 -13.29 3.88
C SER A 109 -31.43 -14.21 2.68
#